data_AF-A0A419W410-F1
#
_entry.id   AF-A0A419W410-F1
#
_cell.length_a   1.000
_cell.length_b   1.000
_cell.length_c   1.000
_cell.angle_alpha   90.00
_cell.angle_beta   90.00
_cell.angle_gamma   90.00
#
_symmetry.space_group_name_H-M   'P 1'
#
loop_
_entity.id
_entity.type
_entity.pdbx_description
1 polymer ?
#
loop_
_entity_poly.entity_id
_entity_poly.type
_entity_poly.pdbx_seq_one_letter_code
_entity_poly.pdbx_strand_id
1 'polypeptide(L)'
;MYTGKENRESEQEILEPDGSIAALIGKILFFSPGLLILIVAFSAKLGQSNPFVMLILFLLGGIVGLIGFIVYLVAAKGLKGKILTILTGIIFYVSVLPIIWGVNGLRERIYVYNNREKLEIIANNLLTDQISVDEANEMLKSEGSILTVVCVPEEHKHVLFLLGGMIDNCAGFSYSLTDDKPLQNCCGDLVSWKKILTNWYKWRTT
;
A
#
# COMPACT_ATOMS: atom_id res chain seq x y z
N MET A 1 -35.14 31.68 68.47
CA MET A 1 -34.99 32.13 67.07
C MET A 1 -34.17 31.07 66.34
N TYR A 2 -34.85 30.07 65.77
CA TYR A 2 -34.34 29.22 64.69
C TYR A 2 -34.18 30.12 63.44
N THR A 3 -33.31 29.94 62.45
CA THR A 3 -32.71 28.79 61.76
C THR A 3 -31.35 29.26 61.17
N GLY A 4 -30.27 28.50 61.17
CA GLY A 4 -30.07 27.40 60.21
C GLY A 4 -29.63 27.93 58.84
N LYS A 5 -28.32 28.09 58.62
CA LYS A 5 -27.73 28.31 57.29
C LYS A 5 -26.25 27.90 57.25
N GLU A 6 -26.01 26.60 57.14
CA GLU A 6 -24.78 26.10 56.52
C GLU A 6 -25.16 25.00 55.54
N ASN A 7 -25.55 25.43 54.33
CA ASN A 7 -25.42 24.58 53.16
C ASN A 7 -23.92 24.47 52.87
N ARG A 8 -23.26 23.43 53.39
CA ARG A 8 -22.06 22.92 52.74
C ARG A 8 -22.52 22.14 51.53
N GLU A 9 -22.65 22.85 50.42
CA GLU A 9 -22.52 22.24 49.11
C GLU A 9 -21.14 21.59 49.08
N SER A 10 -21.13 20.27 49.28
CA SER A 10 -20.02 19.43 48.88
C SER A 10 -19.94 19.59 47.36
N GLU A 11 -19.15 20.54 46.91
CA GLU A 11 -18.64 20.57 45.54
C GLU A 11 -17.98 19.20 45.33
N GLN A 12 -18.71 18.32 44.64
CA GLN A 12 -18.09 17.26 43.88
C GLN A 12 -17.18 17.99 42.89
N GLU A 13 -15.90 18.11 43.24
CA GLU A 13 -14.83 18.09 42.26
C GLU A 13 -15.02 16.79 41.47
N ILE A 14 -15.90 16.85 40.47
CA ILE A 14 -15.83 16.00 39.30
C ILE A 14 -14.42 16.25 38.81
N LEU A 15 -13.50 15.32 39.08
CA LEU A 15 -12.16 15.32 38.51
C LEU A 15 -12.37 15.46 36.99
N GLU A 16 -12.23 16.69 36.48
CA GLU A 16 -12.12 16.89 35.05
C GLU A 16 -10.91 16.06 34.65
N PRO A 17 -11.05 15.02 33.81
CA PRO A 17 -9.90 14.29 33.33
C PRO A 17 -8.98 15.32 32.70
N ASP A 18 -7.77 15.41 33.26
CA ASP A 18 -6.81 16.45 32.97
C ASP A 18 -6.72 16.63 31.45
N GLY A 19 -7.27 17.73 30.92
CA GLY A 19 -7.56 17.85 29.48
C GLY A 19 -6.32 17.66 28.60
N SER A 20 -5.14 17.77 29.20
CA SER A 20 -3.83 17.39 28.67
C SER A 20 -3.73 15.89 28.29
N ILE A 21 -4.16 14.98 29.16
CA ILE A 21 -4.11 13.52 28.94
C ILE A 21 -5.05 13.13 27.81
N ALA A 22 -6.30 13.62 27.84
CA ALA A 22 -7.27 13.34 26.79
C ALA A 22 -6.80 13.88 25.42
N ALA A 23 -6.18 15.07 25.39
CA ALA A 23 -5.58 15.61 24.18
C ALA A 23 -4.40 14.77 23.68
N LEU A 24 -3.56 14.23 24.57
CA LEU A 24 -2.46 13.34 24.20
C LEU A 24 -2.98 12.03 23.61
N ILE A 25 -3.98 11.40 24.25
CA ILE A 25 -4.62 10.17 23.75
C ILE A 25 -5.23 10.42 22.37
N GLY A 26 -5.94 11.54 22.19
CA GLY A 26 -6.50 11.92 20.91
C GLY A 26 -5.44 12.04 19.80
N LYS A 27 -4.28 12.64 20.10
CA LYS A 27 -3.15 12.69 19.16
C LYS A 27 -2.62 11.31 18.82
N ILE A 28 -2.39 10.46 19.82
CA ILE A 28 -1.87 9.10 19.60
C ILE A 28 -2.83 8.32 18.68
N LEU A 29 -4.13 8.36 18.97
CA LEU A 29 -5.15 7.70 18.15
C LEU A 29 -5.27 8.32 16.75
N PHE A 30 -5.02 9.62 16.61
CA PHE A 30 -5.04 10.29 15.31
C PHE A 30 -3.87 9.88 14.42
N PHE A 31 -2.66 9.69 14.96
CA PHE A 31 -1.48 9.33 14.15
C PHE A 31 -1.22 7.82 14.03
N SER A 32 -1.68 7.02 14.99
CA SER A 32 -1.39 5.58 15.03
C SER A 32 -1.84 4.79 13.80
N PRO A 33 -2.97 5.11 13.12
CA PRO A 33 -3.37 4.36 11.93
C PRO A 33 -2.38 4.54 10.77
N GLY A 34 -1.93 5.77 10.52
CA GLY A 34 -0.95 6.01 9.46
C GLY A 34 0.39 5.35 9.76
N LEU A 35 0.80 5.31 11.03
CA LEU A 35 2.00 4.57 11.44
C LEU A 35 1.85 3.06 11.23
N LEU A 36 0.70 2.50 11.59
CA LEU A 36 0.41 1.08 11.37
C LEU A 36 0.43 0.74 9.88
N ILE A 37 -0.18 1.57 9.04
CA ILE A 37 -0.16 1.40 7.58
C ILE A 37 1.27 1.41 7.05
N LEU A 38 2.13 2.33 7.53
CA LEU A 38 3.54 2.34 7.15
C LEU A 38 4.24 1.03 7.55
N ILE A 39 4.09 0.59 8.80
CA ILE A 39 4.68 -0.67 9.29
C ILE A 39 4.24 -1.85 8.42
N VAL A 40 2.95 -1.92 8.08
CA VAL A 40 2.39 -2.97 7.21
C VAL A 40 2.96 -2.88 5.79
N ALA A 41 3.05 -1.67 5.22
CA ALA A 41 3.61 -1.46 3.89
C ALA A 41 5.08 -1.90 3.80
N PHE A 42 5.88 -1.67 4.84
CA PHE A 42 7.27 -2.12 4.92
C PHE A 42 7.41 -3.60 5.31
N SER A 43 6.39 -4.22 5.92
CA SER A 43 6.42 -5.64 6.26
C SER A 43 6.33 -6.51 5.00
N ALA A 44 7.42 -7.21 4.68
CA ALA A 44 7.52 -8.09 3.52
C ALA A 44 6.41 -9.16 3.50
N LYS A 45 5.96 -9.62 4.67
CA LYS A 45 5.03 -10.74 4.83
C LYS A 45 3.56 -10.33 4.66
N LEU A 46 3.20 -9.09 5.02
CA LEU A 46 1.83 -8.58 4.89
C LEU A 46 1.56 -7.91 3.55
N GLY A 47 2.54 -7.43 2.79
CA GLY A 47 2.24 -6.91 1.44
C GLY A 47 1.98 -7.99 0.36
N GLN A 48 2.02 -9.29 0.70
CA GLN A 48 1.32 -10.34 -0.07
C GLN A 48 -0.16 -10.47 0.35
N SER A 49 -0.61 -9.72 1.36
CA SER A 49 -2.00 -9.74 1.79
C SER A 49 -2.88 -9.20 0.67
N ASN A 50 -3.96 -9.93 0.45
CA ASN A 50 -5.02 -9.62 -0.47
C ASN A 50 -5.37 -8.10 -0.43
N PRO A 51 -5.50 -7.41 -1.58
CA PRO A 51 -5.85 -5.98 -1.63
C PRO A 51 -7.10 -5.63 -0.79
N PHE A 52 -8.03 -6.58 -0.62
CA PHE A 52 -9.17 -6.42 0.28
C PHE A 52 -8.78 -6.25 1.76
N VAL A 53 -7.75 -6.96 2.24
CA VAL A 53 -7.26 -6.82 3.62
C VAL A 53 -6.65 -5.44 3.84
N MET A 54 -5.86 -4.95 2.87
CA MET A 54 -5.32 -3.59 2.93
C MET A 54 -6.44 -2.55 2.95
N LEU A 55 -7.45 -2.69 2.09
CA LEU A 55 -8.61 -1.79 2.08
C LEU A 55 -9.33 -1.75 3.43
N ILE A 56 -9.58 -2.91 4.04
CA ILE A 56 -10.21 -2.99 5.37
C ILE A 56 -9.34 -2.31 6.42
N LEU A 57 -8.02 -2.52 6.41
CA LEU A 57 -7.09 -1.84 7.32
C LEU A 57 -7.11 -0.32 7.16
N PHE A 58 -7.19 0.19 5.92
CA PHE A 58 -7.34 1.62 5.65
C PHE A 58 -8.66 2.17 6.20
N LEU A 59 -9.77 1.46 6.01
CA LEU A 59 -11.09 1.90 6.50
C LEU A 59 -11.15 1.93 8.03
N LEU A 60 -10.76 0.83 8.68
CA LEU A 60 -10.71 0.75 10.14
C LEU A 60 -9.75 1.78 10.72
N GLY A 61 -8.56 1.92 10.11
CA GLY A 61 -7.59 2.93 10.48
C GLY A 61 -8.13 4.36 10.35
N GLY A 62 -8.85 4.65 9.26
CA GLY A 62 -9.50 5.95 9.06
C GLY A 62 -10.53 6.27 10.15
N ILE A 63 -11.34 5.29 10.55
CA ILE A 63 -12.33 5.46 11.63
C ILE A 63 -11.61 5.73 12.96
N VAL A 64 -10.59 4.94 13.31
CA VAL A 64 -9.82 5.15 14.55
C VAL A 64 -9.14 6.53 14.57
N GLY A 65 -8.56 6.94 13.44
CA GLY A 65 -7.94 8.26 13.28
C GLY A 65 -8.96 9.39 13.47
N LEU A 66 -10.16 9.25 12.89
CA LEU A 66 -11.24 10.22 13.05
C LEU A 66 -11.71 10.34 14.51
N ILE A 67 -11.87 9.21 15.21
CA ILE A 67 -12.22 9.20 16.64
C ILE A 67 -11.13 9.92 17.45
N GLY A 68 -9.86 9.59 17.20
CA GLY A 68 -8.73 10.25 17.85
C GLY A 68 -8.72 11.76 17.62
N PHE A 69 -8.99 12.18 16.38
CA PHE A 69 -9.09 13.57 16.00
C PHE A 69 -10.21 14.31 16.74
N ILE A 70 -11.40 13.72 16.85
CA ILE A 70 -12.53 14.29 17.59
C ILE A 70 -12.19 14.42 19.07
N VAL A 71 -11.65 13.37 19.69
CA VAL A 71 -11.20 13.38 21.10
C VAL A 71 -10.18 14.51 21.33
N TYR A 72 -9.22 14.66 20.42
CA TYR A 72 -8.24 15.74 20.49
C TYR A 72 -8.89 17.13 20.38
N LEU A 73 -9.81 17.34 19.44
CA LEU A 73 -10.49 18.63 19.25
C LEU A 73 -11.32 19.04 20.46
N VAL A 74 -11.96 18.09 21.14
CA VAL A 74 -12.76 18.35 22.35
C VAL A 74 -11.85 18.66 23.55
N ALA A 75 -10.78 17.87 23.74
CA ALA A 75 -9.91 17.99 24.92
C ALA A 75 -8.90 19.14 24.86
N ALA A 76 -8.43 19.51 23.67
CA ALA A 76 -7.38 20.51 23.53
C ALA A 76 -7.89 21.92 23.86
N LYS A 77 -7.22 22.59 24.81
CA LYS A 77 -7.43 24.00 25.12
C LYS A 77 -6.55 24.86 24.19
N GLY A 78 -7.15 25.89 23.58
CA GLY A 78 -6.43 26.86 22.74
C GLY A 78 -6.42 26.55 21.24
N LEU A 79 -6.78 27.58 20.44
CA LEU A 79 -6.91 27.47 18.98
C LEU A 79 -5.59 27.17 18.26
N LYS A 80 -4.47 27.77 18.71
CA LYS A 80 -3.15 27.60 18.09
C LYS A 80 -2.68 26.14 18.11
N GLY A 81 -2.87 25.43 19.21
CA GLY A 81 -2.49 24.02 19.34
C GLY A 81 -3.31 23.12 18.41
N LYS A 82 -4.62 23.40 18.29
CA LYS A 82 -5.53 22.68 17.38
C LYS A 82 -5.09 22.84 15.93
N ILE A 83 -4.86 24.07 15.49
CA ILE A 83 -4.41 24.38 14.13
C ILE A 83 -3.08 23.66 13.84
N LEU A 84 -2.11 23.73 14.76
CA LEU A 84 -0.81 23.09 14.59
C LEU A 84 -0.95 21.57 14.41
N THR A 85 -1.79 20.92 15.23
CA THR A 85 -1.98 19.45 15.16
C THR A 85 -2.73 19.03 13.90
N ILE A 86 -3.68 19.84 13.43
CA ILE A 86 -4.35 19.61 12.14
C ILE A 86 -3.33 19.68 11.00
N LEU A 87 -2.49 20.73 10.98
CA LEU A 87 -1.48 20.91 9.95
C LEU A 87 -0.46 19.76 9.95
N THR A 88 0.02 19.32 11.12
CA THR A 88 0.93 18.17 11.19
C THR A 88 0.25 16.87 10.77
N GLY A 89 -1.03 16.69 11.09
CA GLY A 89 -1.85 15.58 10.60
C GLY A 89 -1.93 15.54 9.08
N ILE A 90 -2.29 16.66 8.45
CA ILE A 90 -2.39 16.77 6.99
C ILE A 90 -1.03 16.44 6.36
N ILE A 91 0.06 17.05 6.84
CA ILE A 91 1.41 16.80 6.33
C ILE A 91 1.76 15.30 6.45
N PHE A 92 1.49 14.70 7.61
CA PHE A 92 1.76 13.28 7.86
C PHE A 92 1.00 12.38 6.88
N TYR A 93 -0.32 12.52 6.79
CA TYR A 93 -1.14 11.66 5.93
C TYR A 93 -0.88 11.87 4.44
N VAL A 94 -0.64 13.12 4.00
CA VAL A 94 -0.23 13.41 2.61
C VAL A 94 1.12 12.78 2.30
N SER A 95 2.05 12.72 3.26
CA SER A 95 3.38 12.12 3.08
C SER A 95 3.35 10.59 3.06
N VAL A 96 2.42 9.96 3.78
CA VAL A 96 2.30 8.50 3.88
C VAL A 96 1.96 7.86 2.53
N LEU A 97 1.08 8.48 1.73
CA LEU A 97 0.62 7.90 0.46
C LEU A 97 1.76 7.69 -0.56
N PRO A 98 2.60 8.68 -0.89
CA PRO A 98 3.76 8.49 -1.77
C PRO A 98 4.74 7.43 -1.28
N ILE A 99 4.94 7.33 0.04
CA ILE A 99 5.85 6.34 0.64
C ILE A 99 5.34 4.93 0.36
N ILE A 100 4.05 4.66 0.59
CA ILE A 100 3.44 3.35 0.33
C ILE A 100 3.58 2.97 -1.14
N TRP A 101 3.32 3.92 -2.04
CA TRP A 101 3.45 3.70 -3.48
C TRP A 101 4.89 3.39 -3.88
N GLY A 102 5.87 4.11 -3.31
CA GLY A 102 7.29 3.85 -3.50
C GLY A 102 7.71 2.46 -3.01
N VAL A 103 7.25 2.05 -1.83
CA VAL A 103 7.56 0.75 -1.23
C VAL A 103 7.00 -0.40 -2.08
N ASN A 104 5.77 -0.27 -2.58
CA ASN A 104 5.18 -1.28 -3.48
C ASN A 104 6.01 -1.44 -4.76
N GLY A 105 6.41 -0.33 -5.39
CA GLY A 105 7.26 -0.34 -6.57
C GLY A 105 8.66 -0.92 -6.33
N LEU A 106 9.22 -0.74 -5.13
CA LEU A 106 10.51 -1.33 -4.75
C LEU A 106 10.38 -2.84 -4.52
N ARG A 107 9.34 -3.28 -3.81
CA ARG A 107 9.06 -4.68 -3.51
C ARG A 107 8.91 -5.52 -4.78
N GLU A 108 8.16 -4.98 -5.74
CA GLU A 108 8.03 -5.51 -7.10
C GLU A 108 9.38 -5.76 -7.78
N ARG A 109 10.28 -4.77 -7.77
CA ARG A 109 11.63 -4.91 -8.34
C ARG A 109 12.46 -5.95 -7.58
N ILE A 110 12.35 -5.97 -6.26
CA ILE A 110 13.04 -6.96 -5.42
C ILE A 110 12.53 -8.38 -5.73
N TYR A 111 11.23 -8.56 -5.97
CA TYR A 111 10.66 -9.85 -6.34
C TYR A 111 11.25 -10.37 -7.65
N VAL A 112 11.27 -9.54 -8.70
CA VAL A 112 11.90 -9.90 -9.98
C VAL A 112 13.39 -10.18 -9.81
N TYR A 113 14.10 -9.37 -9.03
CA TYR A 113 15.52 -9.57 -8.76
C TYR A 113 15.80 -10.91 -8.05
N ASN A 114 15.06 -11.22 -6.98
CA ASN A 114 15.25 -12.43 -6.19
C ASN A 114 14.86 -13.72 -6.93
N ASN A 115 13.94 -13.63 -7.90
CA ASN A 115 13.48 -14.77 -8.69
C ASN A 115 14.03 -14.75 -10.12
N ARG A 116 15.01 -13.88 -10.40
CA ARG A 116 15.49 -13.58 -11.75
C ARG A 116 15.87 -14.83 -12.52
N GLU A 117 16.74 -15.66 -11.96
CA GLU A 117 17.24 -16.87 -12.63
C GLU A 117 16.09 -17.80 -13.05
N LYS A 118 15.16 -18.08 -12.13
CA LYS A 118 13.99 -18.92 -12.41
C LYS A 118 13.10 -18.32 -13.49
N LEU A 119 12.79 -17.02 -13.38
CA LEU A 119 11.93 -16.33 -14.33
C LEU A 119 12.59 -16.22 -15.72
N GLU A 120 13.90 -16.06 -15.79
CA GLU A 120 14.65 -16.06 -17.05
C GLU A 120 14.68 -17.44 -17.70
N ILE A 121 14.79 -18.53 -16.93
CA ILE A 121 14.66 -19.90 -17.47
C ILE A 121 13.29 -20.10 -18.10
N ILE A 122 12.22 -19.74 -17.37
CA ILE A 122 10.85 -19.83 -17.89
C ILE A 122 10.70 -18.98 -19.16
N ALA A 123 11.18 -17.74 -19.13
CA ALA A 123 11.07 -16.85 -20.27
C ALA A 123 11.84 -17.38 -21.49
N ASN A 124 13.06 -17.87 -21.31
CA ASN A 124 13.85 -18.43 -22.41
C ASN A 124 13.22 -19.69 -23.00
N ASN A 125 12.66 -20.57 -22.17
CA ASN A 125 11.97 -21.77 -22.64
C ASN A 125 10.71 -21.41 -23.44
N LEU A 126 9.97 -20.38 -23.02
CA LEU A 126 8.84 -19.83 -23.78
C LEU A 126 9.27 -19.22 -25.11
N LEU A 127 10.37 -18.45 -25.14
CA LEU A 127 10.89 -17.81 -26.36
C LEU A 127 11.51 -18.80 -27.36
N THR A 128 11.77 -20.03 -26.93
CA THR A 128 12.34 -21.11 -27.75
C THR A 128 11.34 -22.25 -27.98
N ASP A 129 10.06 -22.01 -27.68
CA ASP A 129 8.95 -22.96 -27.86
C ASP A 129 9.16 -24.32 -27.17
N GLN A 130 9.95 -24.35 -26.09
CA GLN A 130 10.22 -25.57 -25.32
C GLN A 130 9.12 -25.89 -24.31
N ILE A 131 8.41 -24.86 -23.84
CA ILE A 131 7.27 -24.99 -22.93
C ILE A 131 6.12 -24.12 -23.44
N SER A 132 4.89 -24.53 -23.14
CA SER A 132 3.70 -23.72 -23.39
C SER A 132 3.47 -22.67 -22.29
N VAL A 133 2.61 -21.69 -22.57
CA VAL A 133 2.17 -20.68 -21.58
C VAL A 133 1.47 -21.35 -20.39
N ASP A 134 0.67 -22.39 -20.64
CA ASP A 134 -0.05 -23.11 -19.57
C ASP A 134 0.94 -23.85 -18.65
N GLU A 135 1.92 -24.56 -19.21
CA GLU A 135 2.98 -25.22 -18.44
C GLU A 135 3.80 -24.22 -17.63
N ALA A 136 4.18 -23.08 -18.22
CA ALA A 136 4.88 -22.01 -17.52
C ALA A 136 4.06 -21.48 -16.33
N ASN A 137 2.74 -21.31 -16.50
CA ASN A 137 1.84 -20.88 -15.44
C ASN A 137 1.68 -21.92 -14.32
N GLU A 138 1.67 -23.22 -14.65
CA GLU A 138 1.70 -24.29 -13.66
C GLU A 138 2.99 -24.28 -12.84
N MET A 139 4.14 -24.08 -13.49
CA MET A 139 5.44 -23.94 -12.82
C MET A 139 5.48 -22.72 -11.88
N LEU A 140 4.98 -21.57 -12.35
CA LEU A 140 4.90 -20.36 -11.51
C LEU A 140 3.98 -20.57 -10.31
N LYS A 141 2.84 -21.25 -10.51
CA LYS A 141 1.87 -21.51 -9.45
C LYS A 141 2.41 -22.50 -8.40
N SER A 142 3.09 -23.56 -8.81
CA SER A 142 3.66 -24.55 -7.88
C SER A 142 4.75 -23.96 -6.98
N GLU A 143 5.46 -22.95 -7.47
CA GLU A 143 6.46 -22.17 -6.73
C GLU A 143 5.86 -21.02 -5.90
N GLY A 144 4.53 -20.86 -5.89
CA GLY A 144 3.85 -19.78 -5.17
C GLY A 144 4.14 -18.39 -5.75
N SER A 145 4.41 -18.29 -7.06
CA SER A 145 4.63 -17.02 -7.73
C SER A 145 3.37 -16.16 -7.73
N ILE A 146 3.58 -14.85 -7.59
CA ILE A 146 2.54 -13.82 -7.76
C ILE A 146 2.39 -13.38 -9.21
N LEU A 147 3.23 -13.92 -10.11
CA LEU A 147 3.24 -13.60 -11.53
C LEU A 147 2.52 -14.69 -12.32
N THR A 148 1.91 -14.28 -13.43
CA THR A 148 1.30 -15.18 -14.40
C THR A 148 1.72 -14.74 -15.79
N VAL A 149 2.15 -15.67 -16.64
CA VAL A 149 2.41 -15.42 -18.05
C VAL A 149 1.07 -15.20 -18.76
N VAL A 150 0.93 -14.03 -19.39
CA VAL A 150 -0.27 -13.70 -20.18
C VAL A 150 -0.09 -14.14 -21.62
N CYS A 151 1.06 -13.82 -22.21
CA CYS A 151 1.38 -14.20 -23.58
C CYS A 151 2.84 -13.93 -23.93
N VAL A 152 3.20 -14.37 -25.14
CA VAL A 152 4.51 -14.19 -25.78
C VAL A 152 4.28 -13.60 -27.17
N PRO A 153 4.33 -12.27 -27.36
CA PRO A 153 4.09 -11.68 -28.67
C PRO A 153 5.19 -12.04 -29.67
N GLU A 154 4.78 -12.56 -30.83
CA GLU A 154 5.68 -13.08 -31.87
C GLU A 154 6.64 -12.00 -32.42
N GLU A 155 6.15 -10.76 -32.56
CA GLU A 155 6.86 -9.68 -33.25
C GLU A 155 8.14 -9.20 -32.54
N HIS A 156 8.26 -9.48 -31.24
CA HIS A 156 9.31 -8.88 -30.41
C HIS A 156 9.93 -9.83 -29.39
N LYS A 157 9.64 -11.13 -29.45
CA LYS A 157 10.25 -12.16 -28.58
C LYS A 157 10.39 -11.72 -27.12
N HIS A 158 9.30 -11.21 -26.55
CA HIS A 158 9.25 -10.85 -25.15
C HIS A 158 8.16 -11.65 -24.45
N VAL A 159 8.38 -11.94 -23.18
CA VAL A 159 7.42 -12.67 -22.34
C VAL A 159 6.77 -11.67 -21.41
N LEU A 160 5.44 -11.70 -21.32
CA LEU A 160 4.66 -10.79 -20.48
C LEU A 160 4.15 -11.50 -19.24
N PHE A 161 4.63 -11.04 -18.09
CA PHE A 161 4.19 -11.47 -16.77
C PHE A 161 3.25 -10.43 -16.18
N LEU A 162 2.02 -10.82 -15.85
CA LEU A 162 1.06 -10.00 -15.11
C LEU A 162 1.25 -10.16 -13.61
N LEU A 163 1.16 -9.06 -12.88
CA LEU A 163 1.13 -9.05 -11.42
C LEU A 163 -0.33 -9.04 -10.95
N GLY A 164 -0.85 -10.19 -10.54
CA GLY A 164 -2.15 -10.37 -9.85
C GLY A 164 -3.35 -9.49 -10.26
N GLY A 165 -4.27 -10.05 -11.06
CA GLY A 165 -5.73 -9.94 -10.85
C GLY A 165 -6.46 -8.59 -10.93
N MET A 166 -5.93 -7.54 -11.57
CA MET A 166 -6.71 -6.30 -11.79
C MET A 166 -7.24 -6.19 -13.22
N ILE A 167 -8.57 -6.06 -13.31
CA ILE A 167 -9.41 -6.30 -14.49
C ILE A 167 -9.45 -5.11 -15.46
N ASP A 168 -9.00 -3.91 -15.04
CA ASP A 168 -9.23 -2.69 -15.85
C ASP A 168 -7.95 -1.96 -16.30
N ASN A 169 -6.76 -2.43 -15.95
CA ASN A 169 -5.49 -1.85 -16.38
C ASN A 169 -4.39 -2.92 -16.25
N CYS A 170 -4.08 -3.66 -17.32
CA CYS A 170 -3.01 -4.65 -17.23
C CYS A 170 -1.68 -3.95 -16.99
N ALA A 171 -0.96 -4.41 -15.98
CA ALA A 171 0.39 -3.99 -15.67
C ALA A 171 1.20 -5.16 -15.14
N GLY A 172 2.51 -5.12 -15.36
CA GLY A 172 3.37 -6.19 -14.91
C GLY A 172 4.81 -6.03 -15.34
N PHE A 173 5.47 -7.17 -15.52
CA PHE A 173 6.86 -7.25 -15.95
C PHE A 173 6.97 -7.92 -17.31
N SER A 174 7.97 -7.52 -18.07
CA SER A 174 8.33 -8.19 -19.31
C SER A 174 9.79 -8.55 -19.29
N TYR A 175 10.08 -9.76 -19.76
CA TYR A 175 11.41 -10.16 -20.15
C TYR A 175 11.55 -10.00 -21.66
N SER A 176 12.51 -9.19 -22.10
CA SER A 176 12.81 -8.97 -23.52
C SER A 176 14.30 -9.06 -23.77
N LEU A 177 14.67 -9.78 -24.82
CA LEU A 177 16.05 -9.84 -25.30
C LEU A 177 16.48 -8.56 -26.03
N THR A 178 15.52 -7.74 -26.46
CA THR A 178 15.75 -6.44 -27.10
C THR A 178 15.32 -5.30 -26.18
N ASP A 179 15.86 -4.10 -26.42
CA ASP A 179 15.45 -2.88 -25.72
C ASP A 179 14.20 -2.23 -26.34
N ASP A 180 13.58 -2.89 -27.31
CA ASP A 180 12.46 -2.35 -28.07
C ASP A 180 11.16 -2.38 -27.27
N LYS A 181 10.45 -1.25 -27.29
CA LYS A 181 9.11 -1.13 -26.72
C LYS A 181 8.08 -1.59 -27.76
N PRO A 182 7.21 -2.56 -27.46
CA PRO A 182 6.08 -2.89 -28.32
C PRO A 182 5.04 -1.75 -28.30
N LEU A 183 4.33 -1.55 -29.41
CA LEU A 183 3.20 -0.60 -29.45
C LEU A 183 2.00 -1.13 -28.67
N GLN A 184 1.75 -2.43 -28.79
CA GLN A 184 0.63 -3.14 -28.17
C GLN A 184 1.09 -4.46 -27.56
N ASN A 185 0.28 -4.97 -26.65
CA ASN A 185 0.40 -6.33 -26.15
C ASN A 185 -0.98 -7.01 -26.04
N CYS A 186 -1.01 -8.22 -25.50
CA CYS A 186 -2.25 -9.00 -25.36
C CYS A 186 -3.28 -8.41 -24.39
N CYS A 187 -2.96 -7.31 -23.73
CA CYS A 187 -3.86 -6.54 -22.89
C CYS A 187 -4.27 -5.18 -23.50
N GLY A 188 -3.71 -4.77 -24.63
CA GLY A 188 -4.02 -3.49 -25.29
C GLY A 188 -2.81 -2.60 -25.54
N ASP A 189 -3.04 -1.29 -25.63
CA ASP A 189 -2.03 -0.28 -25.96
C ASP A 189 -1.05 -0.06 -24.81
N LEU A 190 0.25 -0.17 -25.09
CA LEU A 190 1.29 0.02 -24.08
C LEU A 190 1.55 1.50 -23.81
N VAL A 191 1.13 1.99 -22.64
CA VAL A 191 1.40 3.36 -22.18
C VAL A 191 2.69 3.52 -21.41
N SER A 192 3.24 2.45 -20.85
CA SER A 192 4.51 2.49 -20.11
C SER A 192 5.39 1.29 -20.47
N TRP A 193 6.70 1.54 -20.63
CA TRP A 193 7.75 0.54 -20.79
C TRP A 193 9.03 1.06 -20.15
N LYS A 194 9.29 0.67 -18.91
CA LYS A 194 10.39 1.22 -18.11
C LYS A 194 11.36 0.10 -17.73
N LYS A 195 12.61 0.21 -18.20
CA LYS A 195 13.68 -0.71 -17.82
C LYS A 195 13.88 -0.70 -16.30
N ILE A 196 13.89 -1.87 -15.68
CA ILE A 196 14.10 -2.04 -14.24
C ILE A 196 15.38 -2.80 -13.91
N LEU A 197 15.76 -3.76 -14.76
CA LEU A 197 17.02 -4.51 -14.73
C LEU A 197 17.42 -4.84 -16.18
N THR A 198 18.58 -5.45 -16.37
CA THR A 198 18.99 -6.01 -17.68
C THR A 198 17.89 -6.93 -18.20
N ASN A 199 17.39 -6.67 -19.41
CA ASN A 199 16.32 -7.42 -20.09
C ASN A 199 14.94 -7.42 -19.40
N TRP A 200 14.79 -6.69 -18.28
CA TRP A 200 13.53 -6.63 -17.53
C TRP A 200 12.90 -5.24 -17.59
N TYR A 201 11.62 -5.22 -17.94
CA TYR A 201 10.83 -4.01 -18.14
C TYR A 201 9.57 -4.05 -17.28
N LYS A 202 9.21 -2.93 -16.65
CA LYS A 202 7.89 -2.72 -16.07
C LYS A 202 6.99 -2.09 -17.13
N TRP A 203 5.83 -2.69 -17.36
CA TRP A 203 4.88 -2.26 -18.38
C TRP A 203 3.49 -1.99 -17.83
N ARG A 204 2.72 -1.18 -18.56
CA ARG A 204 1.31 -0.86 -18.26
C ARG A 204 0.57 -0.55 -19.56
N THR A 205 -0.70 -0.92 -19.60
CA THR A 205 -1.65 -0.62 -20.68
C THR A 205 -2.72 0.40 -20.27
N THR A 206 -3.42 0.97 -21.24
CA THR A 206 -4.65 1.76 -21.07
C THR A 206 -5.88 0.98 -21.43
#